data_AF-A0A960UTU9-F1
#
_entry.id   AF-A0A960UTU9-F1
#
_cell.length_a   1.000
_cell.length_b   1.000
_cell.length_c   1.000
_cell.angle_alpha   90.00
_cell.angle_beta   90.00
_cell.angle_gamma   90.00
#
_symmetry.space_group_name_H-M   'P 1'
#
loop_
_entity.id
_entity.type
_entity.pdbx_description
1 polymer ?
#
loop_
_entity_poly.entity_id
_entity_poly.type
_entity_poly.pdbx_seq_one_letter_code
_entity_poly.pdbx_strand_id
1 'polypeptide(L)'
;MPIKKVEGNDRDLLTKMYGEMLLIRRFEEMAAKAYAQGKFGGFCHLYIGQEAVGVGALNALRADDYVVSTYRDHGHALQRGLDPAALLAELLGKKTGIVQGKGGSMHFFSKEKNFMGGHGIVGGHVALASGIGWSIRYRKKDQVCICFFGEGAANIGAFHEGLNLASLWNLPVIFICENNHYSMGTPEYRSLSVADVSIRAVAYDMPRDHFHGGDVLDVEQKVKKYVDAARAGEGPALLEISTYRFRGHSMSDPAKYRTKDELETYKKMDPLRRAYDTLTESGVPEKDLARIESEVNNKLEQSLKFAEDSEAPPPSDLYSDVYVP
;
A
#
# COMPACT_ATOMS: atom_id res chain seq x y z
N MET A 1 -2.21 -22.29 0.36
CA MET A 1 -3.62 -22.54 -0.02
C MET A 1 -3.67 -23.11 -1.43
N PRO A 2 -4.53 -24.09 -1.74
CA PRO A 2 -4.67 -24.60 -3.11
C PRO A 2 -5.11 -23.49 -4.06
N ILE A 3 -4.72 -23.60 -5.34
CA ILE A 3 -5.26 -22.75 -6.40
C ILE A 3 -6.72 -23.15 -6.61
N LYS A 4 -7.60 -22.17 -6.72
CA LYS A 4 -9.02 -22.37 -7.01
C LYS A 4 -9.31 -21.71 -8.35
N LYS A 5 -9.90 -22.48 -9.28
CA LYS A 5 -10.33 -21.91 -10.57
C LYS A 5 -11.36 -20.81 -10.34
N VAL A 6 -11.28 -19.77 -11.15
CA VAL A 6 -12.20 -18.63 -11.16
C VAL A 6 -12.84 -18.50 -12.53
N GLU A 7 -14.10 -18.05 -12.56
CA GLU A 7 -14.90 -17.95 -13.78
C GLU A 7 -15.66 -16.61 -13.82
N GLY A 8 -16.12 -16.21 -15.02
CA GLY A 8 -16.91 -14.99 -15.20
C GLY A 8 -16.25 -13.74 -14.62
N ASN A 9 -17.02 -12.98 -13.83
CA ASN A 9 -16.58 -11.71 -13.25
C ASN A 9 -15.33 -11.82 -12.36
N ASP A 10 -15.18 -12.93 -11.62
CA ASP A 10 -14.02 -13.11 -10.74
C ASP A 10 -12.73 -13.30 -11.55
N ARG A 11 -12.82 -13.97 -12.70
CA ARG A 11 -11.69 -14.12 -13.63
C ARG A 11 -11.29 -12.77 -14.25
N ASP A 12 -12.27 -11.96 -14.63
CA ASP A 12 -12.02 -10.64 -15.21
C ASP A 12 -11.41 -9.69 -14.16
N LEU A 13 -11.93 -9.72 -12.92
CA LEU A 13 -11.40 -8.96 -11.80
C LEU A 13 -9.98 -9.39 -11.44
N LEU A 14 -9.71 -10.69 -11.36
CA LEU A 14 -8.36 -11.21 -11.10
C LEU A 14 -7.38 -10.85 -12.21
N THR A 15 -7.81 -10.85 -13.48
CA THR A 15 -6.97 -10.43 -14.61
C THR A 15 -6.57 -8.97 -14.49
N LYS A 16 -7.51 -8.09 -14.11
CA LYS A 16 -7.25 -6.68 -13.82
C LYS A 16 -6.25 -6.53 -12.65
N MET A 17 -6.55 -7.16 -11.52
CA MET A 17 -5.72 -7.10 -10.31
C MET A 17 -4.32 -7.69 -10.53
N TYR A 18 -4.18 -8.70 -11.37
CA TYR A 18 -2.88 -9.25 -11.77
C TYR A 18 -2.04 -8.19 -12.48
N GLY A 19 -2.60 -7.46 -13.44
CA GLY A 19 -1.91 -6.36 -14.12
C GLY A 19 -1.53 -5.22 -13.16
N GLU A 20 -2.39 -4.90 -12.21
CA GLU A 20 -2.14 -3.90 -11.16
C GLU A 20 -0.99 -4.32 -10.23
N MET A 21 -1.00 -5.57 -9.72
CA MET A 21 0.11 -6.10 -8.91
C MET A 21 1.42 -6.16 -9.70
N LEU A 22 1.35 -6.54 -10.99
CA LEU A 22 2.52 -6.59 -11.87
C LEU A 22 3.11 -5.21 -12.09
N LEU A 23 2.27 -4.18 -12.28
CA LEU A 23 2.71 -2.79 -12.38
C LEU A 23 3.48 -2.35 -11.13
N ILE A 24 2.98 -2.65 -9.94
CA ILE A 24 3.66 -2.34 -8.67
C ILE A 24 5.02 -3.05 -8.61
N ARG A 25 5.04 -4.37 -8.85
CA ARG A 25 6.27 -5.18 -8.82
C ARG A 25 7.33 -4.62 -9.77
N ARG A 26 6.96 -4.38 -11.03
CA ARG A 26 7.88 -3.90 -12.07
C ARG A 26 8.34 -2.47 -11.83
N PHE A 27 7.46 -1.59 -11.34
CA PHE A 27 7.82 -0.24 -10.92
C PHE A 27 8.89 -0.27 -9.84
N GLU A 28 8.72 -1.10 -8.82
CA GLU A 28 9.64 -1.17 -7.69
C GLU A 28 10.95 -1.88 -8.02
N GLU A 29 10.95 -2.88 -8.91
CA GLU A 29 12.17 -3.46 -9.46
C GLU A 29 12.99 -2.41 -10.25
N MET A 30 12.31 -1.55 -11.01
CA MET A 30 12.93 -0.43 -11.70
C MET A 30 13.47 0.62 -10.74
N ALA A 31 12.70 1.02 -9.72
CA ALA A 31 13.14 1.92 -8.66
C ALA A 31 14.36 1.36 -7.92
N ALA A 32 14.37 0.06 -7.61
CA ALA A 32 15.49 -0.62 -6.99
C ALA A 32 16.76 -0.53 -7.85
N LYS A 33 16.63 -0.75 -9.16
CA LYS A 33 17.75 -0.65 -10.11
C LYS A 33 18.28 0.78 -10.19
N ALA A 34 17.40 1.78 -10.31
CA ALA A 34 17.78 3.18 -10.35
C ALA A 34 18.48 3.63 -9.05
N TYR A 35 18.00 3.18 -7.89
CA TYR A 35 18.64 3.43 -6.60
C TYR A 35 20.04 2.81 -6.53
N ALA A 36 20.20 1.56 -6.95
CA ALA A 36 21.51 0.88 -6.98
C ALA A 36 22.51 1.54 -7.95
N GLN A 37 22.02 2.22 -8.98
CA GLN A 37 22.82 3.03 -9.91
C GLN A 37 23.17 4.42 -9.35
N GLY A 38 22.67 4.79 -8.16
CA GLY A 38 22.90 6.10 -7.56
C GLY A 38 22.14 7.24 -8.25
N LYS A 39 21.09 6.94 -9.02
CA LYS A 39 20.28 7.97 -9.71
C LYS A 39 19.49 8.84 -8.73
N PHE A 40 19.21 8.31 -7.55
CA PHE A 40 18.65 9.04 -6.42
C PHE A 40 19.13 8.43 -5.10
N GLY A 41 19.01 9.19 -4.02
CA GLY A 41 19.44 8.80 -2.68
C GLY A 41 18.31 8.91 -1.65
N GLY A 42 18.68 8.87 -0.37
CA GLY A 42 17.74 8.87 0.74
C GLY A 42 17.21 7.47 1.03
N PHE A 43 15.99 7.37 1.57
CA PHE A 43 15.36 6.09 1.86
C PHE A 43 14.52 5.62 0.68
N CYS A 44 14.56 4.32 0.37
CA CYS A 44 13.71 3.69 -0.65
C CYS A 44 13.10 2.42 -0.06
N HIS A 45 11.78 2.39 0.13
CA HIS A 45 11.05 1.32 0.82
C HIS A 45 10.13 0.58 -0.15
N LEU A 46 10.53 -0.62 -0.55
CA LEU A 46 9.80 -1.39 -1.55
C LEU A 46 8.69 -2.25 -0.94
N TYR A 47 7.52 -2.21 -1.52
CA TYR A 47 6.31 -2.98 -1.22
C TYR A 47 6.34 -4.42 -1.75
N ILE A 48 7.38 -4.81 -2.52
CA ILE A 48 7.60 -6.16 -3.08
C ILE A 48 7.26 -7.29 -2.09
N GLY A 49 6.28 -8.10 -2.47
CA GLY A 49 5.75 -9.25 -1.72
C GLY A 49 4.42 -8.98 -1.01
N GLN A 50 3.98 -7.72 -0.94
CA GLN A 50 2.75 -7.31 -0.26
C GLN A 50 1.65 -6.85 -1.25
N GLU A 51 1.86 -6.99 -2.55
CA GLU A 51 1.04 -6.37 -3.60
C GLU A 51 -0.45 -6.73 -3.51
N ALA A 52 -0.77 -7.98 -3.19
CA ALA A 52 -2.16 -8.42 -3.06
C ALA A 52 -2.92 -7.69 -1.93
N VAL A 53 -2.23 -7.28 -0.86
CA VAL A 53 -2.84 -6.52 0.24
C VAL A 53 -3.29 -5.16 -0.27
N GLY A 54 -2.36 -4.36 -0.81
CA GLY A 54 -2.66 -3.04 -1.33
C GLY A 54 -3.64 -3.06 -2.51
N VAL A 55 -3.45 -3.96 -3.47
CA VAL A 55 -4.32 -4.08 -4.65
C VAL A 55 -5.73 -4.54 -4.27
N GLY A 56 -5.85 -5.57 -3.45
CA GLY A 56 -7.16 -6.08 -3.00
C GLY A 56 -7.90 -5.03 -2.19
N ALA A 57 -7.24 -4.43 -1.19
CA ALA A 57 -7.86 -3.46 -0.31
C ALA A 57 -8.32 -2.19 -1.05
N LEU A 58 -7.54 -1.70 -2.02
CA LEU A 58 -7.87 -0.46 -2.73
C LEU A 58 -8.84 -0.66 -3.91
N ASN A 59 -8.99 -1.88 -4.45
CA ASN A 59 -10.09 -2.18 -5.39
C ASN A 59 -11.46 -2.15 -4.70
N ALA A 60 -11.52 -2.36 -3.38
CA ALA A 60 -12.75 -2.24 -2.60
C ALA A 60 -13.23 -0.77 -2.44
N LEU A 61 -12.40 0.22 -2.79
CA LEU A 61 -12.73 1.64 -2.65
C LEU A 61 -13.30 2.26 -3.92
N ARG A 62 -14.09 3.32 -3.74
CA ARG A 62 -14.49 4.24 -4.80
C ARG A 62 -13.37 5.26 -5.07
N ALA A 63 -13.45 5.92 -6.23
CA ALA A 63 -12.49 6.95 -6.63
C ALA A 63 -12.50 8.21 -5.74
N ASP A 64 -13.55 8.43 -4.96
CA ASP A 64 -13.68 9.57 -4.04
C ASP A 64 -13.30 9.25 -2.59
N ASP A 65 -13.05 7.99 -2.24
CA ASP A 65 -12.60 7.60 -0.90
C ASP A 65 -11.17 8.07 -0.59
N TYR A 66 -10.79 8.06 0.68
CA TYR A 66 -9.47 8.48 1.14
C TYR A 66 -8.55 7.30 1.40
N VAL A 67 -7.26 7.50 1.15
CA VAL A 67 -6.20 6.55 1.49
C VAL A 67 -5.12 7.27 2.28
N VAL A 68 -4.76 6.72 3.43
CA VAL A 68 -3.59 7.13 4.22
C VAL A 68 -2.62 5.95 4.24
N SER A 69 -1.36 6.21 3.89
CA SER A 69 -0.33 5.17 3.78
C SER A 69 0.85 5.41 4.71
N THR A 70 1.69 4.40 4.87
CA THR A 70 3.03 4.53 5.46
C THR A 70 4.04 5.04 4.43
N TYR A 71 5.29 5.22 4.84
CA TYR A 71 6.44 5.45 3.96
C TYR A 71 6.71 4.35 2.91
N ARG A 72 5.97 3.24 2.93
CA ARG A 72 6.00 2.18 1.91
C ARG A 72 4.77 2.32 1.01
N ASP A 73 4.66 3.48 0.37
CA ASP A 73 3.45 3.98 -0.30
C ASP A 73 3.41 3.74 -1.82
N HIS A 74 4.49 3.30 -2.46
CA HIS A 74 4.56 3.20 -3.94
C HIS A 74 3.43 2.34 -4.49
N GLY A 75 3.22 1.15 -3.92
CA GLY A 75 2.15 0.24 -4.32
C GLY A 75 0.76 0.85 -4.14
N HIS A 76 0.51 1.47 -2.99
CA HIS A 76 -0.77 2.15 -2.71
C HIS A 76 -1.01 3.32 -3.66
N ALA A 77 0.04 4.08 -3.98
CA ALA A 77 -0.04 5.22 -4.86
C ALA A 77 -0.39 4.82 -6.31
N LEU A 78 0.34 3.84 -6.85
CA LEU A 78 0.08 3.27 -8.17
C LEU A 78 -1.34 2.71 -8.25
N GLN A 79 -1.75 1.97 -7.23
CA GLN A 79 -3.08 1.39 -7.17
C GLN A 79 -4.18 2.44 -7.06
N ARG A 80 -3.89 3.59 -6.45
CA ARG A 80 -4.79 4.74 -6.44
C ARG A 80 -4.88 5.46 -7.79
N GLY A 81 -4.16 4.98 -8.80
CA GLY A 81 -4.18 5.50 -10.17
C GLY A 81 -3.28 6.71 -10.36
N LEU A 82 -2.24 6.86 -9.52
CA LEU A 82 -1.22 7.90 -9.70
C LEU A 82 -0.28 7.50 -10.85
N ASP A 83 0.17 8.49 -11.63
CA ASP A 83 0.96 8.27 -12.83
C ASP A 83 2.37 7.74 -12.50
N PRO A 84 2.76 6.53 -12.96
CA PRO A 84 4.10 6.00 -12.74
C PRO A 84 5.22 6.93 -13.18
N ALA A 85 5.02 7.74 -14.23
CA ALA A 85 6.02 8.69 -14.72
C ALA A 85 6.28 9.79 -13.68
N ALA A 86 5.23 10.38 -13.11
CA ALA A 86 5.34 11.36 -12.04
C ALA A 86 5.90 10.76 -10.74
N LEU A 87 5.56 9.50 -10.42
CA LEU A 87 6.12 8.83 -9.25
C LEU A 87 7.63 8.55 -9.42
N LEU A 88 8.08 8.09 -10.59
CA LEU A 88 9.52 7.92 -10.87
C LEU A 88 10.25 9.27 -10.87
N ALA A 89 9.65 10.32 -11.44
CA ALA A 89 10.19 11.67 -11.40
C ALA A 89 10.36 12.17 -9.96
N GLU A 90 9.41 11.86 -9.07
CA GLU A 90 9.50 12.18 -7.64
C GLU A 90 10.67 11.44 -6.97
N LEU A 91 10.87 10.16 -7.25
CA LEU A 91 12.02 9.41 -6.74
C LEU A 91 13.35 10.03 -7.18
N LEU A 92 13.42 10.48 -8.43
CA LEU A 92 14.59 11.15 -9.01
C LEU A 92 14.75 12.62 -8.57
N GLY A 93 13.89 13.13 -7.68
CA GLY A 93 13.95 14.51 -7.19
C GLY A 93 13.69 15.56 -8.28
N LYS A 94 12.87 15.22 -9.28
CA LYS A 94 12.56 16.10 -10.42
C LYS A 94 11.35 16.97 -10.13
N LYS A 95 11.28 18.14 -10.77
CA LYS A 95 10.18 19.11 -10.60
C LYS A 95 8.82 18.56 -11.07
N THR A 96 8.84 17.67 -12.05
CA THR A 96 7.66 16.95 -12.55
C THR A 96 7.23 15.78 -11.66
N GLY A 97 7.92 15.58 -10.54
CA GLY A 97 7.51 14.66 -9.48
C GLY A 97 6.13 15.01 -8.94
N ILE A 98 5.43 14.01 -8.41
CA ILE A 98 4.06 14.15 -7.94
C ILE A 98 3.87 15.18 -6.81
N VAL A 99 4.92 15.43 -6.04
CA VAL A 99 5.03 16.51 -5.07
C VAL A 99 6.27 17.36 -5.33
N GLN A 100 6.56 17.55 -6.63
CA GLN A 100 7.60 18.43 -7.17
C GLN A 100 9.04 18.04 -6.77
N GLY A 101 9.30 16.76 -6.48
CA GLY A 101 10.61 16.25 -6.12
C GLY A 101 11.00 16.52 -4.66
N LYS A 102 10.07 16.99 -3.83
CA LYS A 102 10.30 17.34 -2.42
C LYS A 102 10.07 16.17 -1.46
N GLY A 103 9.17 15.26 -1.81
CA GLY A 103 8.76 14.16 -0.94
C GLY A 103 9.64 12.93 -1.08
N GLY A 104 10.18 12.69 -2.28
CA GLY A 104 10.96 11.50 -2.58
C GLY A 104 10.16 10.22 -2.34
N SER A 105 10.86 9.14 -1.98
CA SER A 105 10.28 7.81 -1.90
C SER A 105 9.29 7.55 -0.76
N MET A 106 9.20 8.42 0.24
CA MET A 106 8.42 8.13 1.47
C MET A 106 7.15 8.96 1.60
N HIS A 107 6.96 9.94 0.71
CA HIS A 107 5.99 11.02 0.90
C HIS A 107 5.20 11.31 -0.38
N PHE A 108 4.80 10.28 -1.12
CA PHE A 108 3.88 10.47 -2.23
C PHE A 108 2.54 10.99 -1.69
N PHE A 109 2.00 12.03 -2.32
CA PHE A 109 0.75 12.66 -1.89
C PHE A 109 -0.02 13.14 -3.12
N SER A 110 -1.35 13.02 -3.10
CA SER A 110 -2.22 13.59 -4.12
C SER A 110 -3.57 13.97 -3.54
N LYS A 111 -3.83 15.28 -3.50
CA LYS A 111 -5.15 15.83 -3.15
C LYS A 111 -6.22 15.40 -4.15
N GLU A 112 -5.90 15.35 -5.45
CA GLU A 112 -6.86 15.00 -6.51
C GLU A 112 -7.38 13.57 -6.34
N LYS A 113 -6.49 12.63 -5.99
CA LYS A 113 -6.85 11.22 -5.81
C LYS A 113 -7.22 10.86 -4.36
N ASN A 114 -7.34 11.86 -3.48
CA ASN A 114 -7.53 11.67 -2.04
C ASN A 114 -6.49 10.70 -1.42
N PHE A 115 -5.27 10.72 -1.96
CA PHE A 115 -4.13 9.98 -1.45
C PHE A 115 -3.37 10.87 -0.47
N MET A 116 -3.66 10.71 0.81
CA MET A 116 -3.26 11.63 1.88
C MET A 116 -1.85 11.34 2.45
N GLY A 117 -0.96 10.84 1.60
CA GLY A 117 0.46 10.75 1.92
C GLY A 117 0.97 9.36 2.24
N GLY A 118 2.24 9.14 1.92
CA GLY A 118 3.13 8.30 2.72
C GLY A 118 3.66 9.07 3.93
N HIS A 119 3.51 8.46 5.11
CA HIS A 119 3.95 9.05 6.37
C HIS A 119 5.24 8.39 6.86
N GLY A 120 6.29 9.19 7.02
CA GLY A 120 7.59 8.75 7.55
C GLY A 120 7.63 8.61 9.07
N ILE A 121 6.74 9.32 9.78
CA ILE A 121 6.59 9.19 11.23
C ILE A 121 5.66 8.02 11.53
N VAL A 122 6.25 6.92 11.98
CA VAL A 122 5.55 5.66 12.23
C VAL A 122 4.40 5.84 13.23
N GLY A 123 3.20 5.41 12.84
CA GLY A 123 2.00 5.36 13.69
C GLY A 123 1.29 6.70 13.89
N GLY A 124 1.96 7.84 13.67
CA GLY A 124 1.34 9.16 13.82
C GLY A 124 0.17 9.41 12.86
N HIS A 125 0.22 8.82 11.67
CA HIS A 125 -0.81 8.97 10.64
C HIS A 125 -2.12 8.26 10.95
N VAL A 126 -2.13 7.31 11.90
CA VAL A 126 -3.35 6.60 12.30
C VAL A 126 -4.38 7.57 12.90
N ALA A 127 -3.93 8.52 13.74
CA ALA A 127 -4.80 9.57 14.27
C ALA A 127 -5.26 10.56 13.18
N LEU A 128 -4.43 10.82 12.15
CA LEU A 128 -4.82 11.64 11.01
C LEU A 128 -5.95 11.00 10.20
N ALA A 129 -5.95 9.68 10.04
CA ALA A 129 -7.04 8.95 9.40
C ALA A 129 -8.37 9.13 10.14
N SER A 130 -8.35 9.11 11.48
CA SER A 130 -9.54 9.45 12.28
C SER A 130 -10.00 10.89 12.06
N GLY A 131 -9.08 11.86 11.93
CA GLY A 131 -9.41 13.24 11.54
C GLY A 131 -10.08 13.34 10.16
N ILE A 132 -9.62 12.54 9.18
CA ILE A 132 -10.26 12.43 7.86
C ILE A 132 -11.67 11.84 7.99
N GLY A 133 -11.82 10.75 8.74
CA GLY A 133 -13.14 10.15 9.05
C GLY A 133 -14.11 11.15 9.69
N TRP A 134 -13.61 11.96 10.63
CA TRP A 134 -14.39 13.04 11.23
C TRP A 134 -14.84 14.07 10.19
N SER A 135 -13.94 14.49 9.30
CA SER A 135 -14.28 15.41 8.19
C SER A 135 -15.35 14.85 7.26
N ILE A 136 -15.27 13.56 6.92
CA ILE A 136 -16.30 12.88 6.09
C ILE A 136 -17.67 12.97 6.77
N ARG A 137 -17.72 12.58 8.06
CA ARG A 137 -18.97 12.63 8.85
C ARG A 137 -19.50 14.05 8.99
N TYR A 138 -18.62 15.01 9.31
CA TYR A 138 -18.97 16.41 9.47
C TYR A 138 -19.56 17.02 8.19
N ARG A 139 -18.99 16.68 7.02
CA ARG A 139 -19.48 17.11 5.70
C ARG A 139 -20.67 16.29 5.20
N LYS A 140 -21.18 15.34 5.99
CA LYS A 140 -22.30 14.45 5.65
C LYS A 140 -22.08 13.75 4.31
N LYS A 141 -20.86 13.24 4.09
CA LYS A 141 -20.50 12.44 2.92
C LYS A 141 -20.53 10.96 3.26
N ASP A 142 -20.71 10.14 2.25
CA ASP A 142 -20.68 8.69 2.31
C ASP A 142 -19.31 8.15 1.86
N GLN A 143 -18.24 8.91 2.05
CA GLN A 143 -16.87 8.48 1.73
C GLN A 143 -16.35 7.55 2.84
N VAL A 144 -15.31 6.77 2.55
CA VAL A 144 -14.57 5.94 3.51
C VAL A 144 -13.09 6.32 3.47
N CYS A 145 -12.37 6.12 4.57
CA CYS A 145 -10.91 6.25 4.62
C CYS A 145 -10.28 4.88 4.93
N ILE A 146 -9.36 4.39 4.10
CA ILE A 146 -8.46 3.30 4.49
C ILE A 146 -7.16 3.88 5.03
N CYS A 147 -6.68 3.36 6.15
CA CYS A 147 -5.39 3.70 6.75
C CYS A 147 -4.52 2.46 6.86
N PHE A 148 -3.44 2.41 6.08
CA PHE A 148 -2.45 1.33 6.13
C PHE A 148 -1.36 1.61 7.17
N PHE A 149 -0.93 0.58 7.88
CA PHE A 149 0.21 0.62 8.80
C PHE A 149 0.82 -0.77 8.99
N GLY A 150 2.07 -0.85 9.44
CA GLY A 150 2.70 -2.12 9.80
C GLY A 150 2.49 -2.48 11.27
N GLU A 151 2.74 -3.73 11.63
CA GLU A 151 2.53 -4.26 12.98
C GLU A 151 3.31 -3.49 14.07
N GLY A 152 4.53 -3.02 13.74
CA GLY A 152 5.31 -2.18 14.64
C GLY A 152 4.64 -0.84 15.00
N ALA A 153 3.80 -0.29 14.11
CA ALA A 153 3.09 0.97 14.36
C ALA A 153 1.94 0.81 15.36
N ALA A 154 1.46 -0.43 15.59
CA ALA A 154 0.38 -0.69 16.55
C ALA A 154 0.77 -0.30 17.99
N ASN A 155 2.07 -0.22 18.29
CA ASN A 155 2.59 0.12 19.62
C ASN A 155 2.74 1.63 19.88
N ILE A 156 2.37 2.47 18.92
CA ILE A 156 2.51 3.92 19.04
C ILE A 156 1.27 4.52 19.72
N GLY A 157 1.42 5.50 20.61
CA GLY A 157 0.29 6.09 21.35
C GLY A 157 -0.84 6.61 20.42
N ALA A 158 -0.46 7.27 19.33
CA ALA A 158 -1.40 7.79 18.33
C ALA A 158 -2.26 6.70 17.65
N PHE A 159 -1.79 5.44 17.60
CA PHE A 159 -2.61 4.32 17.15
C PHE A 159 -3.82 4.13 18.08
N HIS A 160 -3.56 4.04 19.38
CA HIS A 160 -4.61 3.83 20.39
C HIS A 160 -5.57 5.01 20.47
N GLU A 161 -5.05 6.24 20.44
CA GLU A 161 -5.87 7.46 20.42
C GLU A 161 -6.75 7.53 19.17
N GLY A 162 -6.16 7.27 17.99
CA GLY A 162 -6.86 7.28 16.71
C GLY A 162 -8.01 6.27 16.66
N LEU A 163 -7.78 5.01 17.03
CA LEU A 163 -8.81 3.96 17.04
C LEU A 163 -9.92 4.26 18.04
N ASN A 164 -9.56 4.71 19.26
CA ASN A 164 -10.55 5.07 20.27
C ASN A 164 -11.48 6.20 19.79
N LEU A 165 -10.93 7.27 19.21
CA LEU A 165 -11.73 8.36 18.67
C LEU A 165 -12.56 7.94 17.46
N ALA A 166 -12.02 7.07 16.60
CA ALA A 166 -12.77 6.54 15.46
C ALA A 166 -14.01 5.75 15.93
N SER A 167 -13.86 4.91 16.95
CA SER A 167 -14.98 4.15 17.51
C SER A 167 -15.97 5.04 18.24
N LEU A 168 -15.49 5.88 19.17
CA LEU A 168 -16.32 6.82 19.95
C LEU A 168 -17.20 7.70 19.06
N TRP A 169 -16.68 8.11 17.90
CA TRP A 169 -17.38 8.96 16.96
C TRP A 169 -17.95 8.22 15.76
N ASN A 170 -17.97 6.88 15.77
CA ASN A 170 -18.54 6.06 14.70
C ASN A 170 -18.08 6.51 13.30
N LEU A 171 -16.76 6.64 13.11
CA LEU A 171 -16.15 7.22 11.91
C LEU A 171 -15.98 6.17 10.80
N PRO A 172 -16.13 6.56 9.52
CA PRO A 172 -16.00 5.63 8.39
C PRO A 172 -14.52 5.39 8.03
N VAL A 173 -13.77 4.74 8.92
CA VAL A 173 -12.33 4.48 8.77
C VAL A 173 -12.03 2.99 8.91
N ILE A 174 -11.36 2.41 7.92
CA ILE A 174 -10.85 1.04 7.97
C ILE A 174 -9.34 1.09 8.21
N PHE A 175 -8.92 0.59 9.36
CA PHE A 175 -7.52 0.47 9.76
C PHE A 175 -7.00 -0.88 9.29
N ILE A 176 -5.98 -0.89 8.42
CA ILE A 176 -5.38 -2.12 7.88
C ILE A 176 -3.94 -2.24 8.37
N CYS A 177 -3.70 -3.24 9.23
CA CYS A 177 -2.38 -3.67 9.63
C CYS A 177 -1.83 -4.65 8.59
N GLU A 178 -0.80 -4.22 7.87
CA GLU A 178 -0.02 -5.05 6.95
C GLU A 178 1.09 -5.74 7.74
N ASN A 179 0.75 -6.87 8.34
CA ASN A 179 1.70 -7.58 9.19
C ASN A 179 2.67 -8.39 8.31
N ASN A 180 3.87 -7.86 8.13
CA ASN A 180 4.97 -8.54 7.43
C ASN A 180 5.98 -9.18 8.38
N HIS A 181 5.61 -9.32 9.67
CA HIS A 181 6.33 -9.95 10.76
C HIS A 181 7.58 -9.20 11.26
N TYR A 182 7.94 -8.05 10.66
CA TYR A 182 9.17 -7.32 10.97
C TYR A 182 9.03 -5.79 10.92
N SER A 183 9.26 -5.16 12.07
CA SER A 183 9.44 -3.71 12.18
C SER A 183 10.92 -3.36 12.02
N MET A 184 11.29 -2.93 10.82
CA MET A 184 12.69 -2.88 10.36
C MET A 184 13.33 -4.27 10.48
N GLY A 185 14.09 -4.51 11.56
CA GLY A 185 14.72 -5.79 11.89
C GLY A 185 14.28 -6.39 13.22
N THR A 186 13.32 -5.77 13.91
CA THR A 186 12.73 -6.34 15.13
C THR A 186 11.56 -7.24 14.73
N PRO A 187 11.65 -8.56 14.96
CA PRO A 187 10.55 -9.47 14.69
C PRO A 187 9.39 -9.22 15.66
N GLU A 188 8.17 -9.50 15.20
CA GLU A 188 6.92 -9.19 15.91
C GLU A 188 6.85 -9.76 17.34
N TYR A 189 7.40 -10.96 17.58
CA TYR A 189 7.41 -11.59 18.92
C TYR A 189 8.29 -10.85 19.94
N ARG A 190 9.10 -9.87 19.50
CA ARG A 190 9.90 -8.99 20.36
C ARG A 190 9.28 -7.61 20.56
N SER A 191 8.26 -7.25 19.80
CA SER A 191 7.61 -5.94 19.85
C SER A 191 6.12 -5.99 20.18
N LEU A 192 5.47 -7.14 20.00
CA LEU A 192 4.06 -7.34 20.29
C LEU A 192 3.90 -8.27 21.50
N SER A 193 3.20 -7.80 22.53
CA SER A 193 2.78 -8.62 23.66
C SER A 193 1.66 -9.59 23.28
N VAL A 194 0.89 -9.26 22.24
CA VAL A 194 -0.14 -10.10 21.64
C VAL A 194 0.10 -10.13 20.13
N ALA A 195 0.32 -11.31 19.57
CA ALA A 195 0.73 -11.48 18.17
C ALA A 195 -0.34 -11.01 17.18
N ASP A 196 -1.61 -11.35 17.45
CA ASP A 196 -2.76 -10.84 16.70
C ASP A 196 -2.98 -9.36 17.06
N VAL A 197 -2.62 -8.45 16.17
CA VAL A 197 -2.84 -7.01 16.27
C VAL A 197 -4.34 -6.70 16.22
N SER A 198 -5.12 -7.43 15.42
CA SER A 198 -6.55 -7.17 15.26
C SER A 198 -7.31 -7.26 16.60
N ILE A 199 -6.85 -8.07 17.56
CA ILE A 199 -7.49 -8.20 18.88
C ILE A 199 -7.56 -6.88 19.65
N ARG A 200 -6.68 -5.91 19.34
CA ARG A 200 -6.69 -4.58 19.97
C ARG A 200 -7.99 -3.82 19.72
N ALA A 201 -8.70 -4.14 18.63
CA ALA A 201 -10.02 -3.59 18.31
C ALA A 201 -11.05 -3.83 19.43
N VAL A 202 -10.94 -4.95 20.15
CA VAL A 202 -11.87 -5.33 21.22
C VAL A 202 -11.88 -4.31 22.35
N ALA A 203 -10.73 -3.69 22.64
CA ALA A 203 -10.63 -2.65 23.67
C ALA A 203 -11.40 -1.36 23.31
N TYR A 204 -11.78 -1.20 22.03
CA TYR A 204 -12.47 -0.03 21.50
C TYR A 204 -13.88 -0.35 21.01
N ASP A 205 -14.42 -1.54 21.29
CA ASP A 205 -15.71 -2.00 20.74
C ASP A 205 -15.77 -1.89 19.20
N MET A 206 -14.63 -2.20 18.54
CA MET A 206 -14.46 -2.05 17.11
C MET A 206 -14.47 -3.43 16.42
N PRO A 207 -15.22 -3.60 15.30
CA PRO A 207 -15.14 -4.77 14.45
C PRO A 207 -13.71 -5.07 14.00
N ARG A 208 -13.38 -6.36 13.88
CA ARG A 208 -12.06 -6.80 13.43
C ARG A 208 -12.11 -8.00 12.49
N ASP A 209 -11.01 -8.21 11.76
CA ASP A 209 -10.71 -9.44 11.03
C ASP A 209 -9.21 -9.71 11.06
N HIS A 210 -8.83 -10.98 10.89
CA HIS A 210 -7.44 -11.42 10.79
C HIS A 210 -7.33 -12.56 9.78
N PHE A 211 -6.61 -12.32 8.69
CA PHE A 211 -6.47 -13.29 7.59
C PHE A 211 -5.15 -13.12 6.83
N HIS A 212 -4.84 -14.07 5.94
CA HIS A 212 -3.65 -14.00 5.07
C HIS A 212 -3.94 -13.22 3.78
N GLY A 213 -3.02 -12.34 3.39
CA GLY A 213 -3.11 -11.49 2.20
C GLY A 213 -2.53 -12.08 0.92
N GLY A 214 -2.36 -13.41 0.85
CA GLY A 214 -1.74 -14.07 -0.30
C GLY A 214 -2.65 -14.21 -1.53
N ASP A 215 -3.95 -13.98 -1.39
CA ASP A 215 -4.96 -14.12 -2.45
C ASP A 215 -5.71 -12.80 -2.63
N VAL A 216 -5.48 -12.12 -3.76
CA VAL A 216 -5.95 -10.75 -3.98
C VAL A 216 -7.48 -10.63 -4.04
N LEU A 217 -8.18 -11.67 -4.51
CA LEU A 217 -9.65 -11.70 -4.53
C LEU A 217 -10.21 -11.86 -3.11
N ASP A 218 -9.60 -12.71 -2.28
CA ASP A 218 -10.00 -12.87 -0.87
C ASP A 218 -9.78 -11.57 -0.08
N VAL A 219 -8.66 -10.89 -0.34
CA VAL A 219 -8.39 -9.56 0.25
C VAL A 219 -9.45 -8.55 -0.17
N GLU A 220 -9.75 -8.43 -1.47
CA GLU A 220 -10.76 -7.49 -1.95
C GLU A 220 -12.12 -7.76 -1.32
N GLN A 221 -12.58 -9.01 -1.37
CA GLN A 221 -13.89 -9.40 -0.85
C GLN A 221 -14.04 -9.09 0.65
N LYS A 222 -13.01 -9.44 1.44
CA LYS A 222 -13.02 -9.20 2.89
C LYS A 222 -12.96 -7.72 3.21
N VAL A 223 -12.05 -6.95 2.59
CA VAL A 223 -11.96 -5.51 2.84
C VAL A 223 -13.24 -4.80 2.39
N LYS A 224 -13.81 -5.19 1.25
CA LYS A 224 -15.05 -4.65 0.72
C LYS A 224 -16.22 -4.76 1.69
N LYS A 225 -16.36 -5.89 2.39
CA LYS A 225 -17.37 -6.06 3.44
C LYS A 225 -17.29 -4.94 4.50
N TYR A 226 -16.08 -4.62 4.97
CA TYR A 226 -15.88 -3.59 6.00
C TYR A 226 -16.03 -2.18 5.43
N VAL A 227 -15.56 -1.94 4.19
CA VAL A 227 -15.78 -0.67 3.50
C VAL A 227 -17.28 -0.39 3.32
N ASP A 228 -18.05 -1.38 2.87
CA ASP A 228 -19.49 -1.23 2.67
C ASP A 228 -20.22 -0.97 4.00
N ALA A 229 -19.84 -1.65 5.08
CA ALA A 229 -20.38 -1.41 6.43
C ALA A 229 -20.03 -0.01 6.98
N ALA A 230 -18.77 0.42 6.86
CA ALA A 230 -18.36 1.77 7.24
C ALA A 230 -19.12 2.85 6.46
N ARG A 231 -19.33 2.61 5.16
CA ARG A 231 -20.13 3.50 4.30
C ARG A 231 -21.61 3.56 4.71
N ALA A 232 -22.16 2.42 5.16
CA ALA A 232 -23.52 2.35 5.70
C ALA A 232 -23.65 2.98 7.10
N GLY A 233 -22.55 3.44 7.71
CA GLY A 233 -22.54 4.11 9.01
C GLY A 233 -22.41 3.15 10.19
N GLU A 234 -21.93 1.92 9.97
CA GLU A 234 -21.66 0.94 11.03
C GLU A 234 -20.32 1.19 11.75
N GLY A 235 -19.60 2.24 11.35
CA GLY A 235 -18.40 2.70 12.04
C GLY A 235 -17.09 2.11 11.50
N PRO A 236 -16.01 2.21 12.30
CA PRO A 236 -14.67 1.81 11.87
C PRO A 236 -14.45 0.30 12.01
N ALA A 237 -13.37 -0.21 11.42
CA ALA A 237 -12.90 -1.57 11.64
C ALA A 237 -11.37 -1.66 11.67
N LEU A 238 -10.82 -2.66 12.36
CA LEU A 238 -9.40 -2.99 12.37
C LEU A 238 -9.15 -4.36 11.76
N LEU A 239 -8.46 -4.40 10.62
CA LEU A 239 -8.12 -5.61 9.90
C LEU A 239 -6.62 -5.87 10.01
N GLU A 240 -6.24 -7.09 10.35
CA GLU A 240 -4.87 -7.56 10.22
C GLU A 240 -4.75 -8.49 9.03
N ILE A 241 -3.87 -8.13 8.10
CA ILE A 241 -3.61 -8.89 6.89
C ILE A 241 -2.15 -9.35 6.94
N SER A 242 -1.96 -10.64 7.25
CA SER A 242 -0.64 -11.27 7.27
C SER A 242 -0.08 -11.36 5.85
N THR A 243 1.14 -10.88 5.67
CA THR A 243 1.84 -10.77 4.39
C THR A 243 3.35 -10.91 4.60
N TYR A 244 4.17 -10.68 3.58
CA TYR A 244 5.62 -10.75 3.75
C TYR A 244 6.39 -9.81 2.82
N ARG A 245 7.36 -9.09 3.38
CA ARG A 245 8.23 -8.17 2.63
C ARG A 245 9.43 -8.92 2.06
N PHE A 246 9.54 -9.10 0.75
CA PHE A 246 10.65 -9.88 0.15
C PHE A 246 12.01 -9.16 0.15
N ARG A 247 12.00 -7.83 0.25
CA ARG A 247 13.21 -7.00 0.33
C ARG A 247 13.54 -6.64 1.77
N GLY A 248 14.73 -6.09 1.99
CA GLY A 248 15.09 -5.46 3.27
C GLY A 248 14.11 -4.35 3.64
N HIS A 249 14.23 -3.81 4.85
CA HIS A 249 13.39 -2.72 5.32
C HIS A 249 13.34 -1.58 4.30
N SER A 250 14.53 -1.13 3.91
CA SER A 250 14.81 -0.22 2.80
C SER A 250 15.86 -0.82 1.86
N MET A 251 16.14 -0.18 0.73
CA MET A 251 17.18 -0.59 -0.21
C MET A 251 18.60 -0.62 0.38
N SER A 252 18.85 0.08 1.49
CA SER A 252 20.13 0.05 2.20
C SER A 252 20.21 -1.03 3.29
N ASP A 253 19.10 -1.71 3.60
CA ASP A 253 19.05 -2.73 4.65
C ASP A 253 19.38 -4.12 4.11
N PRO A 254 20.46 -4.78 4.58
CA PRO A 254 20.85 -6.12 4.14
C PRO A 254 19.97 -7.26 4.69
N ALA A 255 18.97 -6.97 5.53
CA ALA A 255 18.01 -7.94 6.07
C ALA A 255 18.62 -9.11 6.87
N LYS A 256 19.68 -8.85 7.66
CA LYS A 256 20.42 -9.88 8.43
C LYS A 256 19.67 -10.49 9.62
N TYR A 257 18.46 -10.02 9.90
CA TYR A 257 17.61 -10.43 11.03
C TYR A 257 16.64 -11.58 10.72
N ARG A 258 16.66 -12.10 9.50
CA ARG A 258 15.87 -13.25 9.06
C ARG A 258 16.72 -14.24 8.29
N THR A 259 16.26 -15.49 8.22
CA THR A 259 17.01 -16.53 7.49
C THR A 259 16.68 -16.50 6.00
N LYS A 260 17.58 -17.07 5.18
CA LYS A 260 17.30 -17.26 3.75
C LYS A 260 16.16 -18.25 3.54
N ASP A 261 16.13 -19.33 4.32
CA ASP A 261 15.11 -20.38 4.20
C ASP A 261 13.70 -19.86 4.52
N GLU A 262 13.57 -18.97 5.50
CA GLU A 262 12.33 -18.27 5.80
C GLU A 262 11.87 -17.43 4.60
N LEU A 263 12.74 -16.58 4.06
CA LEU A 263 12.41 -15.75 2.89
C LEU A 263 12.00 -16.62 1.68
N GLU A 264 12.75 -17.69 1.38
CA GLU A 264 12.42 -18.58 0.27
C GLU A 264 11.12 -19.36 0.51
N THR A 265 10.76 -19.63 1.76
CA THR A 265 9.45 -20.20 2.11
C THR A 265 8.32 -19.23 1.77
N TYR A 266 8.45 -17.96 2.13
CA TYR A 266 7.44 -16.95 1.80
C TYR A 266 7.37 -16.63 0.30
N LYS A 267 8.49 -16.66 -0.43
CA LYS A 267 8.49 -16.48 -1.89
C LYS A 267 7.74 -17.58 -2.64
N LYS A 268 7.64 -18.80 -2.09
CA LYS A 268 6.78 -19.85 -2.66
C LYS A 268 5.28 -19.50 -2.57
N MET A 269 4.94 -18.52 -1.75
CA MET A 269 3.60 -17.98 -1.57
C MET A 269 3.45 -16.59 -2.20
N ASP A 270 4.30 -16.22 -3.17
CA ASP A 270 4.23 -14.92 -3.86
C ASP A 270 2.82 -14.67 -4.44
N PRO A 271 2.11 -13.61 -3.99
CA PRO A 271 0.75 -13.33 -4.44
C PRO A 271 0.66 -13.09 -5.95
N LEU A 272 1.68 -12.47 -6.55
CA LEU A 272 1.72 -12.23 -8.00
C LEU A 272 1.79 -13.55 -8.77
N ARG A 273 2.62 -14.49 -8.29
CA ARG A 273 2.74 -15.82 -8.87
C ARG A 273 1.45 -16.62 -8.70
N ARG A 274 0.84 -16.56 -7.51
CA ARG A 274 -0.45 -17.20 -7.24
C ARG A 274 -1.53 -16.71 -8.21
N ALA A 275 -1.64 -15.41 -8.45
CA ALA A 275 -2.60 -14.86 -9.40
C ALA A 275 -2.36 -15.35 -10.84
N TYR A 276 -1.09 -15.37 -11.28
CA TYR A 276 -0.71 -15.92 -12.59
C TYR A 276 -1.13 -17.39 -12.75
N ASP A 277 -0.77 -18.24 -11.78
CA ASP A 277 -1.09 -19.67 -11.83
C ASP A 277 -2.61 -19.89 -11.79
N THR A 278 -3.33 -19.10 -10.98
CA THR A 278 -4.80 -19.14 -10.90
C THR A 278 -5.46 -18.78 -12.23
N LEU A 279 -5.01 -17.72 -12.91
CA LEU A 279 -5.52 -17.32 -14.22
C LEU A 279 -5.24 -18.39 -15.29
N THR A 280 -4.04 -18.97 -15.26
CA THR A 280 -3.64 -20.06 -16.18
C THR A 280 -4.52 -21.29 -15.99
N GLU A 281 -4.71 -21.75 -14.74
CA GLU A 281 -5.58 -22.89 -14.44
C GLU A 281 -7.06 -22.63 -14.75
N SER A 282 -7.46 -21.36 -14.76
CA SER A 282 -8.79 -20.89 -15.14
C SER A 282 -8.98 -20.70 -16.65
N GLY A 283 -7.98 -21.09 -17.45
CA GLY A 283 -8.06 -21.11 -18.91
C GLY A 283 -7.80 -19.75 -19.58
N VAL A 284 -7.22 -18.77 -18.87
CA VAL A 284 -6.73 -17.55 -19.51
C VAL A 284 -5.53 -17.89 -20.40
N PRO A 285 -5.55 -17.55 -21.70
CA PRO A 285 -4.44 -17.85 -22.59
C PRO A 285 -3.14 -17.17 -22.14
N GLU A 286 -2.03 -17.90 -22.19
CA GLU A 286 -0.69 -17.37 -21.85
C GLU A 286 -0.33 -16.11 -22.65
N LYS A 287 -0.75 -16.05 -23.93
CA LYS A 287 -0.57 -14.86 -24.79
C LYS A 287 -1.21 -13.59 -24.21
N ASP A 288 -2.30 -13.70 -23.45
CA ASP A 288 -3.00 -12.55 -22.89
C ASP A 288 -2.29 -12.06 -21.63
N LEU A 289 -1.74 -12.98 -20.81
CA LEU A 289 -0.90 -12.65 -19.66
C LEU A 289 0.43 -12.01 -20.13
N ALA A 290 1.06 -12.57 -21.16
CA ALA A 290 2.26 -12.02 -21.78
C ALA A 290 2.03 -10.61 -22.37
N ARG A 291 0.84 -10.36 -22.93
CA ARG A 291 0.44 -9.03 -23.40
C ARG A 291 0.35 -8.03 -22.25
N ILE A 292 -0.28 -8.38 -21.12
CA ILE A 292 -0.35 -7.52 -19.93
C ILE A 292 1.07 -7.17 -19.45
N GLU A 293 1.96 -8.16 -19.39
CA GLU A 293 3.35 -7.93 -18.98
C GLU A 293 4.08 -6.98 -19.94
N SER A 294 3.93 -7.17 -21.25
CA SER A 294 4.52 -6.27 -22.24
C SER A 294 3.98 -4.85 -22.12
N GLU A 295 2.68 -4.67 -21.92
CA GLU A 295 2.04 -3.36 -21.73
C GLU A 295 2.59 -2.65 -20.48
N VAL A 296 2.71 -3.36 -19.36
CA VAL A 296 3.29 -2.82 -18.12
C VAL A 296 4.75 -2.42 -18.32
N ASN A 297 5.57 -3.28 -18.91
CA ASN A 297 6.98 -3.01 -19.14
C ASN A 297 7.17 -1.79 -20.05
N ASN A 298 6.45 -1.73 -21.17
CA ASN A 298 6.50 -0.59 -22.10
C ASN A 298 6.09 0.72 -21.42
N LYS A 299 5.02 0.70 -20.61
CA LYS A 299 4.57 1.87 -19.85
C LYS A 299 5.66 2.36 -18.89
N LEU A 300 6.30 1.45 -18.17
CA LEU A 300 7.35 1.80 -17.19
C LEU A 300 8.64 2.29 -17.86
N GLU A 301 9.02 1.70 -19.00
CA GLU A 301 10.16 2.20 -19.79
C GLU A 301 9.95 3.64 -20.26
N GLN A 302 8.76 3.94 -20.78
CA GLN A 302 8.38 5.31 -21.16
C GLN A 302 8.35 6.24 -19.94
N SER A 303 7.83 5.76 -18.81
CA SER A 303 7.75 6.51 -17.55
C SER A 303 9.14 6.86 -17.00
N LEU A 304 10.09 5.92 -17.06
CA LEU A 304 11.47 6.16 -16.63
C LEU A 304 12.16 7.16 -17.53
N LYS A 305 12.00 7.02 -18.86
CA LYS A 305 12.57 7.98 -19.81
C LYS A 305 12.06 9.39 -19.54
N PHE A 306 10.74 9.55 -19.35
CA PHE A 306 10.15 10.83 -18.96
C PHE A 306 10.76 11.40 -17.68
N ALA A 307 10.92 10.56 -16.65
CA ALA A 307 11.48 10.97 -15.36
C ALA A 307 12.96 11.38 -15.49
N GLU A 308 13.75 10.68 -16.29
CA GLU A 308 15.16 11.01 -16.54
C GLU A 308 15.34 12.32 -17.31
N ASP A 309 14.51 12.51 -18.35
CA ASP A 309 14.50 13.68 -19.23
C ASP A 309 13.89 14.93 -18.54
N SER A 310 13.20 14.75 -17.41
CA SER A 310 12.59 15.86 -16.66
C SER A 310 13.62 16.79 -16.01
N GLU A 311 13.28 18.08 -15.92
CA GLU A 311 14.14 19.09 -15.31
C GLU A 311 14.25 18.91 -13.78
N ALA A 312 15.45 19.20 -13.27
CA ALA A 312 15.66 19.35 -11.83
C ALA A 312 14.99 20.65 -11.32
N PRO A 313 14.43 20.66 -10.10
CA PRO A 313 13.90 21.90 -9.52
C PRO A 313 15.04 22.91 -9.27
N PRO A 314 14.81 24.22 -9.51
CA PRO A 314 15.79 25.24 -9.16
C PRO A 314 15.94 25.36 -7.63
N PRO A 315 17.11 25.80 -7.11
CA PRO A 315 17.33 25.93 -5.67
C PRO A 315 16.33 26.83 -4.92
N SER A 316 15.68 27.77 -5.62
CA SER A 316 14.62 28.62 -5.06
C SER A 316 13.42 27.83 -4.56
N ASP A 317 13.14 26.66 -5.14
CA ASP A 317 11.98 25.85 -4.80
C ASP A 317 12.09 25.28 -3.37
N LEU A 318 13.28 25.28 -2.77
CA LEU A 318 13.49 24.93 -1.35
C LEU A 318 12.67 25.82 -0.39
N TYR A 319 12.42 27.07 -0.77
CA TYR A 319 11.71 28.04 0.07
C TYR A 319 10.22 28.17 -0.30
N SER A 320 9.78 27.45 -1.33
CA SER A 320 8.37 27.44 -1.76
C SER A 320 7.55 26.42 -0.97
N ASP A 321 6.26 26.70 -0.79
CA ASP A 321 5.27 25.85 -0.10
C ASP A 321 5.52 25.62 1.41
N VAL A 322 6.42 26.37 2.04
CA VAL A 322 6.61 26.35 3.51
C VAL A 322 5.40 26.99 4.22
N TYR A 323 4.83 28.03 3.62
CA TYR A 323 3.61 28.69 4.05
C TYR A 323 2.70 28.91 2.84
N VAL A 324 1.41 29.15 3.09
CA VAL A 324 0.52 29.70 2.06
C VAL A 324 1.00 31.12 1.67
N PRO A 325 0.81 31.56 0.41
CA PRO A 325 1.24 32.88 -0.05
C PRO A 325 0.72 34.06 0.78
#